data_AF-A0A925H5T0-F1
#
_entry.id   AF-A0A925H5T0-F1
#
_cell.length_a   1.000
_cell.length_b   1.000
_cell.length_c   1.000
_cell.angle_alpha   90.00
_cell.angle_beta   90.00
_cell.angle_gamma   90.00
#
_symmetry.space_group_name_H-M   'P 1'
#
loop_
_entity.id
_entity.type
_entity.pdbx_description
1 polymer ?
#
loop_
_entity_poly.entity_id
_entity_poly.type
_entity_poly.pdbx_seq_one_letter_code
_entity_poly.pdbx_strand_id
1 'polypeptide(L)'
;MSDALDKVRGVRELPLFPLPLVLFPGVPLPLHIFEERYRRLLADVRASNNLFGLSYFDPGASIGDQPEVGHVGCATEVVEAQPMPDGRSNILTVGVARYRVTEYARSGDLYLVARVEFFEDEEGDPSLLRKRADDVTEMFMRIVRAMRAINDERSAPPQLPRDDPERL
;
A
#
# COMPACT_ATOMS: atom_id res chain seq x y z
N MET A 1 16.63 3.30 -11.51
CA MET A 1 16.10 2.59 -10.34
C MET A 1 15.53 3.66 -9.44
N SER A 2 14.21 3.64 -9.22
CA SER A 2 13.54 4.65 -8.40
C SER A 2 14.05 4.61 -6.95
N ASP A 3 14.02 5.75 -6.25
CA ASP A 3 14.28 5.85 -4.79
C ASP A 3 13.44 4.81 -4.00
N ALA A 4 12.26 4.47 -4.51
CA ALA A 4 11.39 3.43 -3.96
C ALA A 4 12.00 2.03 -4.02
N LEU A 5 12.63 1.64 -5.14
CA LEU A 5 13.27 0.33 -5.30
C LEU A 5 14.57 0.23 -4.49
N ASP A 6 15.27 1.34 -4.28
CA ASP A 6 16.45 1.37 -3.41
C ASP A 6 16.10 0.98 -1.97
N LYS A 7 14.96 1.43 -1.45
CA LYS A 7 14.49 1.09 -0.10
C LYS A 7 14.21 -0.40 0.09
N VAL A 8 13.74 -1.08 -0.94
CA VAL A 8 13.40 -2.53 -0.89
C VAL A 8 14.51 -3.41 -1.43
N ARG A 9 15.68 -2.83 -1.74
CA ARG A 9 16.80 -3.54 -2.34
C ARG A 9 17.29 -4.66 -1.42
N GLY A 10 17.34 -5.88 -1.96
CA GLY A 10 17.79 -7.07 -1.23
C GLY A 10 16.72 -7.72 -0.35
N VAL A 11 15.52 -7.13 -0.24
CA VAL A 11 14.37 -7.75 0.41
C VAL A 11 13.84 -8.85 -0.53
N ARG A 12 13.84 -10.09 -0.05
CA ARG A 12 13.34 -11.27 -0.80
C ARG A 12 12.11 -11.89 -0.15
N GLU A 13 12.03 -11.79 1.17
CA GLU A 13 10.91 -12.27 1.99
C GLU A 13 10.35 -11.09 2.77
N LEU A 14 9.03 -11.01 2.83
CA LEU A 14 8.31 -9.89 3.41
C LEU A 14 7.23 -10.43 4.36
N PRO A 15 7.23 -10.01 5.64
CA PRO A 15 6.09 -10.19 6.53
C PRO A 15 4.87 -9.51 5.92
N LEU A 16 3.73 -10.20 5.89
CA LEU A 16 2.51 -9.69 5.31
C LEU A 16 1.48 -9.34 6.38
N PHE A 17 0.80 -8.22 6.15
CA PHE A 17 -0.37 -7.76 6.86
C PHE A 17 -1.54 -7.73 5.86
N PRO A 18 -2.39 -8.77 5.84
CA PRO A 18 -3.61 -8.78 5.02
C PRO A 18 -4.67 -7.82 5.59
N LEU A 19 -5.20 -6.91 4.75
CA LEU A 19 -6.28 -5.98 5.10
C LEU A 19 -7.28 -5.84 3.94
N PRO A 20 -8.57 -5.53 4.19
CA PRO A 20 -9.54 -5.21 3.14
C PRO A 20 -9.33 -3.77 2.61
N LEU A 21 -8.08 -3.42 2.29
CA LEU A 21 -7.66 -2.10 1.82
C LEU A 21 -6.49 -2.24 0.83
N VAL A 22 -6.44 -1.37 -0.17
CA VAL A 22 -5.32 -1.24 -1.11
C VAL A 22 -4.51 -0.01 -0.74
N LEU A 23 -3.20 -0.21 -0.50
CA LEU A 23 -2.25 0.88 -0.30
C LEU A 23 -1.48 1.15 -1.59
N PHE A 24 -1.31 2.42 -1.93
CA PHE A 24 -0.48 2.87 -3.04
C PHE A 24 0.88 3.38 -2.53
N PRO A 25 1.95 3.29 -3.36
CA PRO A 25 3.21 3.96 -3.08
C PRO A 25 3.02 5.45 -2.75
N GLY A 26 3.82 5.97 -1.81
CA GLY A 26 3.77 7.36 -1.35
C GLY A 26 2.60 7.72 -0.42
N VAL A 27 1.58 6.87 -0.30
CA VAL A 27 0.40 7.15 0.54
C VAL A 27 0.68 6.81 2.01
N PRO A 28 0.43 7.73 2.96
CA PRO A 28 0.51 7.42 4.38
C PRO A 28 -0.70 6.60 4.85
N LEU A 29 -0.47 5.62 5.72
CA LEU A 29 -1.51 4.79 6.31
C LEU A 29 -1.33 4.69 7.84
N PRO A 30 -2.20 5.33 8.63
CA PRO A 30 -2.23 5.11 10.07
C PRO A 30 -2.89 3.76 10.39
N LEU A 31 -2.28 2.98 11.28
CA LEU A 31 -2.78 1.67 11.71
C LEU A 31 -2.80 1.55 13.24
N HIS A 32 -3.85 0.91 13.76
CA HIS A 32 -3.91 0.47 15.15
C HIS A 32 -3.57 -1.02 15.23
N ILE A 33 -2.45 -1.35 15.86
CA ILE A 33 -1.93 -2.71 15.99
C ILE A 33 -2.35 -3.26 17.36
N PHE A 34 -3.24 -4.23 17.35
CA PHE A 34 -3.77 -4.84 18.59
C PHE A 34 -3.69 -6.37 18.62
N GLU A 35 -3.82 -7.05 17.48
CA GLU A 35 -3.72 -8.51 17.41
C GLU A 35 -2.29 -8.98 17.71
N GLU A 36 -2.16 -10.05 18.48
CA GLU A 36 -0.87 -10.59 18.93
C GLU A 36 0.08 -10.89 17.76
N ARG A 37 -0.43 -11.49 16.68
CA ARG A 37 0.35 -11.76 15.47
C ARG A 37 0.98 -10.52 14.85
N TYR A 38 0.25 -9.41 14.82
CA TYR A 38 0.73 -8.17 14.22
C TYR A 38 1.57 -7.33 15.18
N ARG A 39 1.37 -7.49 16.49
CA ARG A 39 2.31 -7.00 17.49
C ARG A 39 3.67 -7.67 17.33
N ARG A 40 3.69 -8.99 17.07
CA ARG A 40 4.92 -9.73 16.79
C ARG A 40 5.55 -9.28 15.46
N LEU A 41 4.76 -9.16 14.39
CA LEU A 41 5.21 -8.61 13.10
C LEU A 41 5.87 -7.24 13.31
N LEU A 42 5.21 -6.32 14.00
CA LEU A 42 5.73 -4.98 14.25
C LEU A 42 7.08 -5.02 14.98
N ALA A 43 7.21 -5.86 16.02
CA ALA A 43 8.47 -6.01 16.74
C ALA A 43 9.61 -6.51 15.83
N ASP A 44 9.33 -7.50 14.98
CA ASP A 44 10.32 -8.11 14.08
C ASP A 44 10.77 -7.13 12.98
N VAL A 45 9.85 -6.37 12.39
CA VAL A 45 10.20 -5.39 11.35
C VAL A 45 10.93 -4.17 11.91
N ARG A 46 10.57 -3.73 13.13
CA ARG A 46 11.27 -2.64 13.82
C ARG A 46 12.71 -3.00 14.19
N ALA A 47 13.01 -4.29 14.37
CA ALA A 47 14.35 -4.79 14.64
C ALA A 47 15.18 -5.04 13.37
N SER A 48 14.59 -4.90 12.18
CA SER A 48 15.25 -5.18 10.90
C SER A 48 15.27 -3.94 10.00
N ASN A 49 14.35 -3.83 9.05
CA ASN A 49 14.35 -2.80 8.00
C ASN A 49 13.11 -1.89 8.02
N ASN A 50 12.24 -2.04 9.02
CA ASN A 50 10.94 -1.35 9.16
C ASN A 50 9.94 -1.63 8.03
N LEU A 51 10.16 -2.67 7.21
CA LEU A 51 9.32 -2.98 6.06
C LEU A 51 8.41 -4.17 6.31
N PHE A 52 7.15 -4.05 5.90
CA PHE A 52 6.22 -5.17 5.76
C PHE A 52 5.34 -4.95 4.52
N GLY A 53 4.63 -5.99 4.09
CA GLY A 53 3.76 -5.96 2.94
C GLY A 53 2.30 -5.83 3.34
N LEU A 54 1.59 -4.91 2.70
CA LEU A 54 0.13 -4.84 2.74
C LEU A 54 -0.43 -5.49 1.49
N SER A 55 -1.19 -6.57 1.69
CA SER A 55 -1.93 -7.25 0.62
C SER A 55 -3.42 -7.09 0.86
N TYR A 56 -4.17 -6.82 -0.21
CA TYR A 56 -5.63 -6.80 -0.10
C TYR A 56 -6.13 -8.20 0.25
N PHE A 57 -6.92 -8.28 1.30
CA PHE A 57 -7.57 -9.52 1.72
C PHE A 57 -8.83 -9.21 2.49
N ASP A 58 -9.96 -9.69 1.97
CA ASP A 58 -11.23 -9.68 2.66
C ASP A 58 -11.59 -11.12 3.04
N PRO A 59 -11.51 -11.49 4.34
CA PRO A 59 -11.88 -12.82 4.82
C PRO A 59 -13.33 -13.20 4.49
N GLY A 60 -14.23 -12.22 4.39
CA GLY A 60 -15.64 -12.47 4.10
C GLY A 60 -15.91 -12.79 2.62
N ALA A 61 -14.99 -12.43 1.74
CA ALA A 61 -15.08 -12.66 0.30
C ALA A 61 -14.13 -13.76 -0.21
N SER A 62 -13.29 -14.31 0.66
CA SER A 62 -12.22 -15.23 0.29
C SER A 62 -12.50 -16.67 0.74
N ILE A 63 -12.06 -17.64 -0.06
CA ILE A 63 -12.20 -19.07 0.25
C ILE A 63 -11.05 -19.58 1.15
N GLY A 64 -9.92 -18.85 1.17
CA GLY A 64 -8.74 -19.16 1.99
C GLY A 64 -8.55 -18.20 3.16
N ASP A 65 -7.44 -18.36 3.88
CA ASP A 65 -7.01 -17.56 5.04
C ASP A 65 -5.88 -16.56 4.71
N GLN A 66 -5.49 -16.50 3.43
CA GLN A 66 -4.44 -15.63 2.91
C GLN A 66 -4.72 -15.20 1.46
N PRO A 67 -4.11 -14.09 0.99
CA PRO A 67 -4.10 -13.74 -0.43
C PRO A 67 -3.54 -14.87 -1.31
N GLU A 68 -3.95 -14.90 -2.58
CA GLU A 68 -3.44 -15.90 -3.52
C GLU A 68 -1.99 -15.61 -3.95
N VAL A 69 -1.27 -16.66 -4.36
CA VAL A 69 0.01 -16.48 -5.06
C VAL A 69 -0.25 -15.71 -6.36
N GLY A 70 0.63 -14.77 -6.69
CA GLY A 70 0.46 -13.82 -7.78
C GLY A 70 -0.28 -12.54 -7.38
N HIS A 71 -0.85 -12.47 -6.17
CA HIS A 71 -1.48 -11.25 -5.68
C HIS A 71 -0.47 -10.11 -5.58
N VAL A 72 -0.92 -8.90 -5.92
CA VAL A 72 -0.12 -7.68 -5.86
C VAL A 72 -0.45 -6.92 -4.59
N GLY A 73 0.59 -6.60 -3.81
CA GLY A 73 0.49 -5.76 -2.63
C GLY A 73 1.43 -4.56 -2.71
N CYS A 74 1.48 -3.80 -1.63
CA CYS A 74 2.40 -2.68 -1.48
C CYS A 74 3.25 -2.87 -0.22
N ALA A 75 4.57 -2.87 -0.39
CA ALA A 75 5.49 -2.81 0.73
C ALA A 75 5.37 -1.43 1.36
N THR A 76 5.37 -1.38 2.68
CA THR A 76 5.23 -0.15 3.45
C THR A 76 6.31 -0.08 4.52
N GLU A 77 6.76 1.14 4.80
CA GLU A 77 7.74 1.44 5.84
C GLU A 77 7.04 2.01 7.07
N VAL A 78 7.38 1.50 8.25
CA VAL A 78 6.95 2.09 9.53
C VAL A 78 7.78 3.35 9.80
N VAL A 79 7.16 4.52 9.62
CA VAL A 79 7.82 5.82 9.82
C VAL A 79 7.68 6.34 11.25
N GLU A 80 6.58 5.99 11.93
CA GLU A 80 6.35 6.34 13.34
C GLU A 80 5.66 5.18 14.07
N ALA A 81 5.99 4.99 15.35
CA ALA A 81 5.32 4.03 16.22
C ALA A 81 5.16 4.61 17.63
N GLN A 82 3.93 4.52 18.15
CA GLN A 82 3.54 4.96 19.48
C GLN A 82 3.05 3.72 20.27
N PRO A 83 3.92 3.08 21.07
CA PRO A 83 3.56 1.92 21.87
C PRO A 83 2.67 2.31 23.05
N MET A 84 1.76 1.42 23.42
CA MET A 84 0.83 1.57 24.54
C MET A 84 1.18 0.62 25.69
N PRO A 85 0.81 0.91 26.95
CA PRO A 85 1.14 0.07 28.11
C PRO A 85 0.60 -1.37 28.06
N ASP A 86 -0.48 -1.61 27.33
CA ASP A 86 -1.06 -2.95 27.09
C ASP A 86 -0.38 -3.71 25.92
N GLY A 87 0.65 -3.09 25.35
CA GLY A 87 1.45 -3.57 24.23
C GLY A 87 0.79 -3.45 22.86
N ARG A 88 -0.35 -2.75 22.76
CA ARG A 88 -0.85 -2.25 21.47
C ARG A 88 0.06 -1.14 20.94
N SER A 89 -0.12 -0.76 19.68
CA SER A 89 0.60 0.39 19.11
C SER A 89 -0.24 1.11 18.08
N ASN A 90 -0.15 2.44 18.06
CA ASN A 90 -0.52 3.22 16.89
C ASN A 90 0.73 3.41 16.04
N ILE A 91 0.66 3.12 14.75
CA ILE A 91 1.77 3.32 13.83
C ILE A 91 1.34 4.19 12.66
N LEU A 92 2.29 4.95 12.12
CA LEU A 92 2.16 5.58 10.81
C LEU A 92 3.08 4.84 9.85
N THR A 93 2.54 4.40 8.72
CA THR A 93 3.31 3.80 7.65
C THR A 93 3.18 4.60 6.37
N VAL A 94 4.10 4.41 5.42
CA VAL A 94 4.03 5.01 4.08
C VAL A 94 4.24 3.91 3.04
N GLY A 95 3.43 3.88 1.99
CA GLY A 95 3.64 2.96 0.86
C GLY A 95 4.96 3.23 0.16
N VAL A 96 5.71 2.18 -0.18
CA VAL A 96 7.05 2.28 -0.78
C VAL A 96 7.06 1.75 -2.20
N ALA A 97 6.81 0.46 -2.37
CA ALA A 97 6.92 -0.20 -3.68
C ALA A 97 5.86 -1.28 -3.83
N ARG A 98 5.41 -1.51 -5.07
CA ARG A 98 4.52 -2.63 -5.39
C ARG A 98 5.31 -3.92 -5.45
N TYR A 99 4.71 -5.00 -4.97
CA TYR A 99 5.28 -6.34 -5.07
C TYR A 99 4.24 -7.35 -5.53
N ARG A 100 4.71 -8.45 -6.10
CA ARG A 100 3.92 -9.64 -6.40
C ARG A 100 4.33 -10.77 -5.45
N VAL A 101 3.35 -11.43 -4.83
CA VAL A 101 3.60 -12.65 -4.05
C VAL A 101 3.99 -13.79 -4.99
N THR A 102 5.16 -14.39 -4.77
CA THR A 102 5.64 -15.53 -5.58
C THR A 102 5.46 -16.86 -4.86
N GLU A 103 5.63 -16.88 -3.54
CA GLU A 103 5.50 -18.08 -2.72
C GLU A 103 5.26 -17.69 -1.26
N TYR A 104 4.48 -18.47 -0.51
CA TYR A 104 4.37 -18.31 0.94
C TYR A 104 5.44 -19.15 1.63
N ALA A 105 6.21 -18.53 2.53
CA ALA A 105 7.19 -19.23 3.32
C ALA A 105 6.47 -20.05 4.40
N ARG A 106 6.91 -21.29 4.60
CA ARG A 106 6.54 -22.06 5.80
C ARG A 106 7.32 -21.51 6.97
N SER A 107 6.78 -20.50 7.63
CA SER A 107 7.35 -19.98 8.88
C SER A 107 6.57 -20.51 10.08
N GLY A 108 7.24 -20.56 11.24
CA GLY A 108 6.59 -20.85 12.53
C GLY A 108 6.05 -19.59 13.20
N ASP A 109 6.04 -18.46 12.49
CA ASP A 109 5.60 -17.17 13.03
C ASP A 109 4.08 -17.08 13.06
N LEU A 110 3.58 -16.11 13.83
CA LEU A 110 2.15 -15.88 13.99
C LEU A 110 1.51 -15.14 12.82
N TYR A 111 2.32 -14.62 11.89
CA TYR A 111 1.92 -13.83 10.73
C TYR A 111 2.44 -14.47 9.44
N LEU A 112 1.82 -14.11 8.32
CA LEU A 112 2.22 -14.61 7.01
C LEU A 112 3.56 -14.04 6.59
N VAL A 113 4.42 -14.87 6.01
CA VAL A 113 5.66 -14.43 5.35
C VAL A 113 5.61 -14.92 3.91
N ALA A 114 5.90 -14.04 2.97
CA ALA A 114 5.93 -14.40 1.55
C ALA A 114 7.25 -14.01 0.90
N ARG A 115 7.69 -14.84 -0.04
CA ARG A 115 8.63 -14.41 -1.08
C ARG A 115 7.91 -13.49 -2.05
N VAL A 116 8.59 -12.40 -2.40
CA VAL A 116 8.01 -11.35 -3.22
C VAL A 116 8.95 -10.90 -4.32
N GLU A 117 8.37 -10.42 -5.41
CA GLU A 117 9.07 -9.76 -6.50
C GLU A 117 8.59 -8.32 -6.63
N PHE A 118 9.51 -7.37 -6.50
CA PHE A 118 9.24 -5.94 -6.73
C PHE A 118 9.31 -5.64 -8.22
N PHE A 119 8.46 -4.72 -8.67
CA PHE A 119 8.41 -4.32 -10.08
C PHE A 119 8.10 -2.83 -10.22
N GLU A 120 8.55 -2.24 -11.33
CA GLU A 120 8.21 -0.89 -11.78
C GLU A 120 7.24 -0.96 -12.96
N ASP A 121 6.63 0.17 -13.30
CA ASP A 121 5.83 0.26 -14.53
C ASP A 121 6.72 0.25 -15.77
N GLU A 122 6.17 -0.24 -16.88
CA GLU A 122 6.81 -0.13 -18.18
C GLU A 122 6.74 1.32 -18.67
N GLU A 123 7.84 1.81 -19.26
CA GLU A 123 7.87 3.15 -19.87
C GLU A 123 6.83 3.24 -21.00
N GLY A 124 6.00 4.28 -20.95
CA GLY A 124 4.94 4.52 -21.94
C GLY A 124 5.32 5.63 -22.92
N ASP A 125 4.48 5.84 -23.95
CA ASP A 125 4.59 7.05 -24.77
C ASP A 125 4.11 8.26 -23.95
N PRO A 126 4.98 9.25 -23.65
CA PRO A 126 4.61 10.38 -22.79
C PRO A 126 3.43 11.20 -23.31
N SER A 127 3.27 11.29 -24.64
CA SER A 127 2.17 12.03 -25.25
C SER A 127 0.83 11.32 -25.03
N LEU A 128 0.83 9.98 -25.12
CA LEU A 128 -0.32 9.15 -24.87
C LEU A 128 -0.66 9.16 -23.37
N LEU A 129 0.33 8.98 -22.51
CA LEU A 129 0.16 9.01 -21.05
C LEU A 129 -0.42 10.35 -20.61
N ARG A 130 0.09 11.46 -21.14
CA ARG A 130 -0.43 12.80 -20.81
C ARG A 130 -1.89 12.96 -21.19
N LYS A 131 -2.25 12.54 -22.41
CA LYS A 131 -3.65 12.57 -22.86
C LYS A 131 -4.56 11.74 -21.96
N ARG A 132 -4.12 10.53 -21.57
CA ARG A 132 -4.89 9.68 -20.65
C ARG A 132 -5.02 10.29 -19.26
N ALA A 133 -3.97 10.90 -18.74
CA ALA A 133 -4.02 11.61 -17.46
C ALA A 133 -5.03 12.78 -17.50
N ASP A 134 -5.06 13.53 -18.60
CA ASP A 134 -6.04 14.60 -18.82
C ASP A 134 -7.48 14.05 -18.90
N ASP A 135 -7.70 12.95 -19.65
CA ASP A 135 -9.01 12.28 -19.76
C ASP A 135 -9.54 11.82 -18.37
N VAL A 136 -8.67 11.18 -17.57
CA VAL A 136 -9.01 10.70 -16.22
C VAL A 136 -9.32 11.87 -15.29
N THR A 137 -8.52 12.93 -15.36
CA THR A 137 -8.71 14.15 -14.57
C THR A 137 -10.04 14.81 -14.90
N GLU A 138 -10.39 14.92 -16.18
CA GLU A 138 -11.66 15.49 -16.62
C GLU A 138 -12.85 14.66 -16.09
N MET A 139 -12.78 13.33 -16.25
CA MET A 139 -13.82 12.43 -15.77
C MET A 139 -14.00 12.51 -14.24
N PHE A 140 -12.90 12.50 -13.49
CA PHE A 140 -12.94 12.66 -12.04
C PHE A 140 -13.60 13.99 -11.64
N MET A 141 -13.20 15.10 -12.26
CA MET A 141 -13.78 16.41 -11.97
C MET A 141 -15.26 16.49 -12.34
N ARG A 142 -15.69 15.76 -13.38
CA ARG A 142 -17.11 15.63 -13.71
C ARG A 142 -17.89 14.90 -12.60
N ILE A 143 -17.35 13.80 -12.06
CA ILE A 143 -17.96 13.08 -10.94
C ILE A 143 -18.03 13.98 -9.70
N VAL A 144 -16.94 14.67 -9.35
CA VAL A 144 -16.89 15.60 -8.21
C VAL A 144 -17.93 16.70 -8.33
N ARG A 145 -18.09 17.31 -9.50
CA ARG A 145 -19.12 18.33 -9.74
C ARG A 145 -20.52 17.76 -9.59
N ALA A 146 -20.77 16.55 -10.10
CA ALA A 146 -22.07 15.90 -9.98
C ALA A 146 -22.42 15.59 -8.51
N MET A 147 -21.49 14.99 -7.76
CA MET A 147 -21.69 14.70 -6.33
C MET A 147 -21.97 15.98 -5.52
N ARG A 148 -21.26 17.07 -5.82
CA ARG A 148 -21.45 18.35 -5.14
C ARG A 148 -22.80 18.99 -5.44
N ALA A 149 -23.26 18.89 -6.68
CA ALA A 149 -24.60 19.33 -7.06
C ALA A 149 -25.69 18.52 -6.34
N ILE A 150 -25.48 17.21 -6.16
CA ILE A 150 -26.40 16.33 -5.40
C ILE A 150 -26.41 16.67 -3.90
N ASN A 151 -25.24 17.02 -3.35
CA ASN A 151 -25.08 17.32 -1.92
C ASN A 151 -25.30 18.80 -1.55
N ASP A 152 -25.71 19.66 -2.49
CA ASP A 152 -25.78 21.12 -2.31
C ASP A 152 -24.47 21.77 -1.78
N GLU A 153 -23.32 21.18 -2.10
CA GLU A 153 -22.00 21.67 -1.70
C GLU A 153 -21.54 22.85 -2.57
N ARG A 154 -21.35 24.02 -1.95
CA ARG A 154 -20.99 25.28 -2.65
C ARG A 154 -19.51 25.63 -2.65
N SER A 155 -18.67 24.86 -1.96
CA SER A 155 -17.23 25.08 -1.89
C SER A 155 -16.57 24.95 -3.27
N ALA A 156 -15.34 25.45 -3.45
CA ALA A 156 -14.57 25.20 -4.66
C ALA A 156 -14.18 23.71 -4.77
N PRO A 157 -14.13 23.12 -5.98
CA PRO A 157 -13.66 21.75 -6.14
C PRO A 157 -12.19 21.62 -5.72
N PRO A 158 -11.74 20.42 -5.34
CA PRO A 158 -10.34 20.18 -5.01
C PRO A 158 -9.46 20.52 -6.22
N GLN A 159 -8.30 21.12 -5.94
CA GLN A 159 -7.26 21.27 -6.95
C GLN A 159 -6.48 19.96 -7.00
N LEU A 160 -6.36 19.41 -8.20
CA LEU A 160 -5.54 18.22 -8.44
C LEU A 160 -4.13 18.66 -8.84
N PRO A 161 -3.08 18.05 -8.24
CA PRO A 161 -1.73 18.20 -8.74
C PRO A 161 -1.65 17.83 -10.22
N ARG A 162 -0.87 18.58 -11.00
CA ARG A 162 -0.55 18.26 -12.40
C ARG A 162 0.84 17.66 -12.49
N ASP A 163 1.08 16.66 -11.65
CA ASP A 163 2.35 15.96 -11.63
C ASP A 163 2.57 15.22 -12.95
N ASP A 164 3.84 14.93 -13.22
CA ASP A 164 4.24 14.14 -14.39
C ASP A 164 3.75 12.70 -14.20
N PRO A 165 2.96 12.12 -15.13
CA PRO A 165 2.41 10.77 -14.98
C PRO A 165 3.48 9.70 -14.71
N GLU A 166 4.72 9.92 -15.14
CA GLU A 166 5.84 8.99 -14.95
C GLU A 166 6.61 9.17 -13.63
N ARG A 167 6.28 10.21 -12.83
CA ARG A 167 6.99 10.52 -11.57
C ARG A 167 6.18 10.24 -10.30
N LEU A 168 5.07 9.51 -10.43
CA LEU A 168 4.23 9.02 -9.32
C LEU A 168 4.65 7.61 -8.91
#